data_AF-A0A965PAI3-F1
#
_entry.id   AF-A0A965PAI3-F1
#
_cell.length_a   1.000
_cell.length_b   1.000
_cell.length_c   1.000
_cell.angle_alpha   90.00
_cell.angle_beta   90.00
_cell.angle_gamma   90.00
#
_symmetry.space_group_name_H-M   'P 1'
#
loop_
_entity.id
_entity.type
_entity.pdbx_description
1 polymer ?
#
loop_
_entity_poly.entity_id
_entity_poly.type
_entity_poly.pdbx_seq_one_letter_code
_entity_poly.pdbx_strand_id
1 'polypeptide(L)'
;MKIPYILTDRSLTIVLNDEPKTITSENPVWNDAITAIREGRFDDLPELLDKSKAIARFSHGKIEVRDGLVTYAGEEIHNIVVDRILNFIKNGLPYEPLVKFLDKLMQNPSRRAVNELYKFLEHKKMPLTPDGDFLAYKSVRADFTDWYSGKHNFAIGQVREMARNQVCDNADIGCSAGYHAGSEEYAKSFNGGGNLVIVKINPADVVSVPNDCDCQKLRASRLEVIALYRKSLDKELYDEVYGNYIHPYRPEAQEAMNEMFGYDEDDYEDDEDDNDYANDGTLQSSVNYHNKRDPKTGRFIKG
;
A
#
# COMPACT_ATOMS: atom_id res chain seq x y z
N MET A 1 -4.20 -13.63 37.66
CA MET A 1 -4.96 -14.91 37.83
C MET A 1 -3.96 -16.08 37.81
N LYS A 2 -4.27 -17.27 38.36
CA LYS A 2 -3.44 -18.48 38.11
C LYS A 2 -4.15 -19.33 37.07
N ILE A 3 -3.53 -19.54 35.91
CA ILE A 3 -4.09 -20.34 34.82
C ILE A 3 -3.49 -21.75 34.91
N PRO A 4 -4.29 -22.83 34.95
CA PRO A 4 -3.77 -24.19 34.84
C PRO A 4 -3.08 -24.38 33.49
N TYR A 5 -1.85 -24.89 33.50
CA TYR A 5 -1.09 -25.16 32.29
C TYR A 5 -0.37 -26.52 32.36
N ILE A 6 -0.19 -27.12 31.19
CA ILE A 6 0.68 -28.27 30.95
C ILE A 6 1.82 -27.77 30.08
N LEU A 7 3.03 -27.76 30.64
CA LEU A 7 4.24 -27.40 29.92
C LEU A 7 5.11 -28.64 29.75
N THR A 8 5.53 -28.90 28.53
CA THR A 8 6.48 -29.94 28.12
C THR A 8 7.61 -29.30 27.32
N ASP A 9 8.66 -30.05 27.02
CA ASP A 9 9.77 -29.58 26.18
C ASP A 9 9.32 -29.13 24.78
N ARG A 10 8.15 -29.60 24.32
CA ARG A 10 7.63 -29.37 22.95
C ARG A 10 6.30 -28.65 22.86
N SER A 11 5.62 -28.43 23.98
CA SER A 11 4.28 -27.86 23.95
C SER A 11 3.87 -27.22 25.26
N LEU A 12 3.04 -26.20 25.15
CA LEU A 12 2.39 -25.49 26.23
C LEU A 12 0.90 -25.52 25.94
N THR A 13 0.15 -26.13 26.85
CA THR A 13 -1.31 -26.11 26.83
C THR A 13 -1.80 -25.33 28.04
N ILE A 14 -2.66 -24.34 27.83
CA ILE A 14 -3.38 -23.63 28.89
C ILE A 14 -4.87 -23.95 28.77
N VAL A 15 -5.59 -23.95 29.88
CA VAL A 15 -7.06 -24.07 29.87
C VAL A 15 -7.67 -22.70 30.15
N LEU A 16 -8.42 -22.17 29.18
CA LEU A 16 -9.09 -20.88 29.27
C LEU A 16 -10.57 -21.07 28.97
N ASN A 17 -11.46 -20.65 29.87
CA ASN A 17 -12.91 -20.77 29.73
C ASN A 17 -13.33 -22.21 29.33
N ASP A 18 -12.77 -23.22 30.00
CA ASP A 18 -12.99 -24.65 29.74
C ASP A 18 -12.53 -25.17 28.36
N GLU A 19 -11.82 -24.35 27.58
CA GLU A 19 -11.20 -24.76 26.32
C GLU A 19 -9.66 -24.89 26.44
N PRO A 20 -9.07 -26.04 26.05
CA PRO A 20 -7.63 -26.16 25.96
C PRO A 20 -7.10 -25.37 24.74
N LYS A 21 -6.14 -24.47 24.99
CA LYS A 21 -5.35 -23.80 23.96
C LYS A 21 -3.91 -24.30 24.02
N THR A 22 -3.44 -24.88 22.92
CA THR A 22 -2.08 -25.45 22.83
C THR A 22 -1.25 -24.68 21.81
N ILE A 23 -0.01 -24.37 22.18
CA ILE A 23 1.06 -23.96 21.28
C ILE A 23 2.24 -24.92 21.42
N THR A 24 3.05 -25.05 20.38
CA THR A 24 4.23 -25.90 20.38
C THR A 24 5.51 -25.08 20.61
N SER A 25 6.64 -25.73 20.87
CA SER A 25 7.95 -25.08 21.05
C SER A 25 8.38 -24.21 19.88
N GLU A 26 7.85 -24.51 18.70
CA GLU A 26 8.15 -23.85 17.44
C GLU A 26 7.32 -22.57 17.23
N ASN A 27 6.38 -22.28 18.13
CA ASN A 27 5.48 -21.14 18.01
C ASN A 27 6.21 -19.80 18.25
N PRO A 28 5.94 -18.74 17.46
CA PRO A 28 6.62 -17.44 17.64
C PRO A 28 6.40 -16.79 19.01
N VAL A 29 5.29 -17.09 19.69
CA VAL A 29 5.05 -16.58 21.06
C VAL A 29 5.59 -17.53 22.15
N TRP A 30 6.27 -18.62 21.79
CA TRP A 30 6.76 -19.63 22.74
C TRP A 30 7.64 -19.01 23.82
N ASN A 31 8.72 -18.33 23.43
CA ASN A 31 9.66 -17.75 24.38
C ASN A 31 9.01 -16.72 25.31
N ASP A 32 8.06 -15.94 24.78
CA ASP A 32 7.30 -14.96 25.56
C ASP A 32 6.34 -15.66 26.54
N ALA A 33 5.68 -16.74 26.12
CA ALA A 33 4.80 -17.54 26.97
C ALA A 33 5.58 -18.25 28.09
N ILE A 34 6.77 -18.80 27.81
CA ILE A 34 7.65 -19.38 28.83
C ILE A 34 8.15 -18.31 29.81
N THR A 35 8.47 -17.11 29.32
CA THR A 35 8.88 -15.97 30.15
C THR A 35 7.73 -15.52 31.05
N ALA A 36 6.52 -15.39 30.52
CA ALA A 36 5.32 -15.05 31.28
C ALA A 36 5.05 -16.06 32.40
N ILE A 37 5.21 -17.37 32.12
CA ILE A 37 5.10 -18.43 33.15
C ILE A 37 6.19 -18.28 34.22
N ARG A 38 7.44 -18.05 33.82
CA ARG A 38 8.58 -17.87 34.75
C ARG A 38 8.40 -16.66 35.67
N GLU A 39 7.87 -15.57 35.14
CA GLU A 39 7.68 -14.31 35.86
C GLU A 39 6.33 -14.25 36.60
N GLY A 40 5.48 -15.27 36.47
CA GLY A 40 4.16 -15.32 37.09
C GLY A 40 3.13 -14.40 36.43
N ARG A 41 3.40 -13.90 35.22
CA ARG A 41 2.51 -13.06 34.39
C ARG A 41 1.49 -13.91 33.62
N PHE A 42 0.75 -14.75 34.34
CA PHE A 42 -0.19 -15.69 33.71
C PHE A 42 -1.35 -15.00 32.96
N ASP A 43 -1.67 -13.76 33.32
CA ASP A 43 -2.73 -12.97 32.66
C ASP A 43 -2.39 -12.62 31.20
N ASP A 44 -1.11 -12.71 30.79
CA ASP A 44 -0.63 -12.43 29.44
C ASP A 44 -0.82 -13.63 28.48
N LEU A 45 -0.93 -14.85 29.01
CA LEU A 45 -1.00 -16.09 28.23
C LEU A 45 -2.19 -16.17 27.24
N PRO A 46 -3.44 -15.81 27.60
CA PRO A 46 -4.55 -15.85 26.64
C PRO A 46 -4.27 -15.03 25.37
N GLU A 47 -3.75 -13.82 25.54
CA GLU A 47 -3.49 -12.89 24.42
C GLU A 47 -2.35 -13.42 23.53
N LEU A 48 -1.28 -13.94 24.13
CA LEU A 48 -0.15 -14.53 23.40
C LEU A 48 -0.61 -15.71 22.52
N LEU A 49 -1.41 -16.62 23.07
CA LEU A 49 -1.88 -17.78 22.32
C LEU A 49 -2.91 -17.39 21.23
N ASP A 50 -3.71 -16.35 21.46
CA ASP A 50 -4.64 -15.83 20.45
C ASP A 50 -3.92 -15.11 19.31
N LYS A 51 -2.80 -14.42 19.57
CA LYS A 51 -1.95 -13.81 18.53
C LYS A 51 -1.48 -14.84 17.50
N SER A 52 -1.04 -16.02 17.94
CA SER A 52 -0.62 -17.09 17.03
C SER A 52 -1.77 -17.60 16.15
N LYS A 53 -2.96 -17.84 16.72
CA LYS A 53 -4.15 -18.24 15.95
C LYS A 53 -4.58 -17.16 14.96
N ALA A 54 -4.41 -15.89 15.32
CA ALA A 54 -4.78 -14.77 14.47
C ALA A 54 -3.89 -14.66 13.23
N ILE A 55 -2.57 -14.91 13.31
CA ILE A 55 -1.68 -14.98 12.12
C ILE A 55 -2.19 -16.02 11.12
N ALA A 56 -2.48 -17.23 11.59
CA ALA A 56 -3.01 -18.31 10.75
C ALA A 56 -4.37 -17.93 10.15
N ARG A 57 -5.27 -17.32 10.93
CA ARG A 57 -6.59 -16.89 10.46
C ARG A 57 -6.50 -15.81 9.36
N PHE A 58 -5.69 -14.77 9.58
CA PHE A 58 -5.59 -13.63 8.66
C PHE A 58 -4.86 -13.95 7.36
N SER A 59 -4.03 -14.99 7.35
CA SER A 59 -3.34 -15.49 6.16
C SER A 59 -4.12 -16.58 5.42
N HIS A 60 -5.36 -16.87 5.81
CA HIS A 60 -6.11 -18.04 5.32
C HIS A 60 -5.33 -19.36 5.47
N GLY A 61 -4.52 -19.48 6.53
CA GLY A 61 -3.65 -20.62 6.80
C GLY A 61 -2.41 -20.70 5.91
N LYS A 62 -2.18 -19.73 5.01
CA LYS A 62 -1.03 -19.76 4.12
C LYS A 62 0.26 -19.35 4.82
N ILE A 63 0.21 -18.49 5.84
CA ILE A 63 1.39 -18.06 6.59
C ILE A 63 1.48 -18.92 7.84
N GLU A 64 2.54 -19.73 7.91
CA GLU A 64 2.89 -20.50 9.10
C GLU A 64 4.25 -20.06 9.63
N VAL A 65 4.42 -20.12 10.95
CA VAL A 65 5.70 -19.86 11.60
C VAL A 65 6.12 -21.13 12.34
N ARG A 66 7.27 -21.69 11.97
CA ARG A 66 7.85 -22.92 12.55
C ARG A 66 9.35 -22.72 12.74
N ASP A 67 9.87 -22.90 13.96
CA ASP A 67 11.31 -22.83 14.25
C ASP A 67 11.98 -21.49 13.89
N GLY A 68 11.22 -20.39 13.94
CA GLY A 68 11.69 -19.07 13.47
C GLY A 68 11.73 -18.92 11.94
N LEU A 69 11.39 -19.98 11.21
CA LEU A 69 11.10 -19.98 9.78
C LEU A 69 9.67 -19.51 9.55
N VAL A 70 9.45 -18.67 8.55
CA VAL A 70 8.09 -18.34 8.10
C VAL A 70 7.90 -18.92 6.72
N THR A 71 6.81 -19.66 6.54
CA THR A 71 6.42 -20.22 5.26
C THR A 71 5.19 -19.51 4.72
N TYR A 72 5.10 -19.41 3.40
CA TYR A 72 3.91 -19.01 2.68
C TYR A 72 3.50 -20.14 1.73
N ALA A 73 2.29 -20.68 1.89
CA ALA A 73 1.78 -21.80 1.10
C ALA A 73 2.72 -23.03 1.08
N GLY A 74 3.45 -23.26 2.19
CA GLY A 74 4.39 -24.37 2.35
C GLY A 74 5.83 -24.08 1.89
N GLU A 75 6.10 -22.94 1.26
CA GLU A 75 7.44 -22.53 0.88
C GLU A 75 8.03 -21.56 1.91
N GLU A 76 9.29 -21.76 2.28
CA GLU A 76 10.02 -20.82 3.12
C GLU A 76 10.13 -19.45 2.46
N ILE A 77 9.72 -18.42 3.20
CA ILE A 77 9.85 -17.03 2.78
C ILE A 77 10.79 -16.29 3.74
N HIS A 78 11.88 -15.78 3.18
CA HIS A 78 12.75 -14.86 3.88
C HIS A 78 12.55 -13.46 3.30
N ASN A 79 11.64 -12.70 3.91
CA ASN A 79 11.40 -11.31 3.53
C ASN A 79 11.34 -10.39 4.76
N ILE A 80 11.63 -9.11 4.52
CA ILE A 80 11.63 -8.07 5.56
C ILE A 80 10.22 -7.81 6.15
N VAL A 81 9.15 -8.17 5.42
CA VAL A 81 7.76 -8.04 5.89
C VAL A 81 7.50 -8.99 7.05
N VAL A 82 8.00 -10.21 6.96
CA VAL A 82 7.89 -11.25 7.97
C VAL A 82 8.52 -10.79 9.28
N ASP A 83 9.75 -10.28 9.22
CA ASP A 83 10.45 -9.76 10.40
C ASP A 83 9.66 -8.63 11.05
N ARG A 84 9.03 -7.77 10.23
CA ARG A 84 8.15 -6.71 10.72
C ARG A 84 6.91 -7.26 11.42
N ILE A 85 6.24 -8.25 10.82
CA ILE A 85 5.05 -8.89 11.40
C ILE A 85 5.39 -9.47 12.78
N LEU A 86 6.47 -10.24 12.85
CA LEU A 86 6.94 -10.84 14.11
C LEU A 86 7.27 -9.76 15.16
N ASN A 87 7.92 -8.67 14.74
CA ASN A 87 8.21 -7.54 15.62
C ASN A 87 6.93 -6.86 16.13
N PHE A 88 5.93 -6.64 15.26
CA PHE A 88 4.67 -6.01 15.67
C PHE A 88 3.91 -6.88 16.66
N ILE A 89 3.86 -8.19 16.42
CA ILE A 89 3.23 -9.15 17.34
C ILE A 89 3.92 -9.13 18.70
N LYS A 90 5.25 -9.19 18.71
CA LYS A 90 6.07 -9.16 19.93
C LYS A 90 5.82 -7.90 20.76
N ASN A 91 5.64 -6.75 20.10
CA ASN A 91 5.39 -5.48 20.77
C ASN A 91 3.90 -5.16 21.00
N GLY A 92 2.98 -6.08 20.68
CA GLY A 92 1.54 -5.86 20.83
C GLY A 92 0.98 -4.77 19.90
N LEU A 93 1.63 -4.52 18.76
CA LEU A 93 1.20 -3.56 17.75
C LEU A 93 0.24 -4.19 16.73
N PRO A 94 -0.65 -3.41 16.09
CA PRO A 94 -1.56 -3.91 15.05
C PRO A 94 -0.80 -4.45 13.83
N TYR A 95 -0.85 -5.76 13.59
CA TYR A 95 -0.07 -6.45 12.54
C TYR A 95 -0.94 -6.97 11.39
N GLU A 96 -2.27 -6.87 11.49
CA GLU A 96 -3.21 -7.39 10.52
C GLU A 96 -3.03 -6.78 9.10
N PRO A 97 -2.79 -5.46 8.95
CA PRO A 97 -2.50 -4.88 7.64
C PRO A 97 -1.25 -5.48 6.99
N LEU A 98 -0.21 -5.79 7.79
CA LEU A 98 1.04 -6.38 7.30
C LEU A 98 0.82 -7.83 6.83
N VAL A 99 0.01 -8.61 7.54
CA VAL A 99 -0.31 -9.99 7.14
C VAL A 99 -1.10 -10.01 5.82
N LYS A 100 -2.11 -9.13 5.68
CA LYS A 100 -2.87 -9.01 4.43
C LYS A 100 -2.00 -8.50 3.28
N PHE A 101 -1.13 -7.54 3.56
CA PHE A 101 -0.15 -7.05 2.59
C PHE A 101 0.76 -8.17 2.12
N LEU A 102 1.27 -9.01 3.04
CA LEU A 102 2.11 -10.15 2.69
C LEU A 102 1.37 -11.16 1.81
N ASP A 103 0.12 -11.52 2.14
CA ASP A 103 -0.68 -12.43 1.30
C ASP A 103 -0.89 -11.89 -0.13
N LYS A 104 -1.18 -10.59 -0.27
CA LYS A 104 -1.30 -9.94 -1.59
C LYS A 104 0.04 -9.82 -2.30
N LEU A 105 1.12 -9.51 -1.58
CA LEU A 105 2.48 -9.42 -2.12
C LEU A 105 2.90 -10.76 -2.72
N MET A 106 2.63 -11.87 -2.02
CA MET A 106 3.00 -13.21 -2.49
C MET A 106 2.15 -13.69 -3.67
N GLN A 107 1.06 -13.01 -4.01
CA GLN A 107 0.30 -13.23 -5.26
C GLN A 107 0.93 -12.50 -6.46
N ASN A 108 1.92 -11.65 -6.23
CA ASN A 108 2.62 -10.96 -7.30
C ASN A 108 3.49 -11.94 -8.11
N PRO A 109 3.29 -12.08 -9.44
CA PRO A 109 4.08 -13.00 -10.25
C PRO A 109 5.54 -12.53 -10.45
N SER A 110 5.87 -11.28 -10.10
CA SER A 110 7.24 -10.76 -10.16
C SER A 110 7.97 -11.01 -8.85
N ARG A 111 8.87 -12.00 -8.85
CA ARG A 111 9.79 -12.27 -7.73
C ARG A 111 10.63 -11.04 -7.35
N ARG A 112 10.95 -10.19 -8.32
CA ARG A 112 11.63 -8.90 -8.07
C ARG A 112 10.75 -7.98 -7.22
N ALA A 113 9.50 -7.77 -7.62
CA ALA A 113 8.56 -6.93 -6.87
C ALA A 113 8.34 -7.45 -5.45
N VAL A 114 8.23 -8.77 -5.27
CA VAL A 114 8.13 -9.42 -3.94
C VAL A 114 9.30 -9.05 -3.03
N ASN A 115 10.53 -9.01 -3.57
CA ASN A 115 11.75 -8.78 -2.78
C ASN A 115 12.04 -7.30 -2.52
N GLU A 116 11.63 -6.41 -3.41
CA GLU A 116 12.02 -4.99 -3.41
C GLU A 116 10.95 -4.06 -2.85
N LEU A 117 9.65 -4.37 -3.07
CA LEU A 117 8.57 -3.43 -2.80
C LEU A 117 8.54 -2.97 -1.35
N TYR A 118 8.59 -3.88 -0.38
CA TYR A 118 8.44 -3.49 1.02
C TYR A 118 9.57 -2.58 1.51
N LYS A 119 10.81 -2.82 1.07
CA LYS A 119 11.95 -1.95 1.40
C LYS A 119 11.72 -0.54 0.89
N PHE A 120 11.18 -0.41 -0.33
CA PHE A 120 10.82 0.87 -0.91
C PHE A 120 9.69 1.55 -0.12
N LEU A 121 8.62 0.83 0.25
CA LEU A 121 7.52 1.38 1.03
C LEU A 121 7.99 1.90 2.39
N GLU A 122 8.84 1.14 3.09
CA GLU A 122 9.38 1.54 4.39
C GLU A 122 10.30 2.76 4.28
N HIS A 123 11.22 2.76 3.31
CA HIS A 123 12.14 3.86 3.09
C HIS A 123 11.42 5.16 2.70
N LYS A 124 10.32 5.07 1.92
CA LYS A 124 9.51 6.22 1.48
C LYS A 124 8.29 6.49 2.35
N LYS A 125 8.16 5.80 3.50
CA LYS A 125 7.08 5.98 4.49
C LYS A 125 5.68 5.89 3.88
N MET A 126 5.47 4.94 2.97
CA MET A 126 4.16 4.71 2.36
C MET A 126 3.27 3.93 3.32
N PRO A 127 2.09 4.46 3.69
CA PRO A 127 1.23 3.81 4.67
C PRO A 127 0.49 2.62 4.03
N LEU A 128 0.34 1.56 4.82
CA LEU A 128 -0.53 0.43 4.48
C LEU A 128 -1.98 0.74 4.84
N THR A 129 -2.90 0.21 4.05
CA THR A 129 -4.33 0.28 4.33
C THR A 129 -4.78 -0.93 5.16
N PRO A 130 -5.92 -0.87 5.89
CA PRO A 130 -6.41 -1.98 6.72
C PRO A 130 -6.66 -3.30 5.98
N ASP A 131 -6.80 -3.25 4.66
CA ASP A 131 -6.99 -4.40 3.77
C ASP A 131 -5.70 -4.88 3.09
N GLY A 132 -4.53 -4.33 3.45
CA GLY A 132 -3.23 -4.80 2.97
C GLY A 132 -2.80 -4.24 1.62
N ASP A 133 -3.47 -3.20 1.12
CA ASP A 133 -2.92 -2.37 0.04
C ASP A 133 -2.02 -1.28 0.64
N PHE A 134 -1.49 -0.40 -0.19
CA PHE A 134 -0.71 0.74 0.27
C PHE A 134 -1.08 2.02 -0.49
N LEU A 135 -0.80 3.16 0.14
CA LEU A 135 -1.04 4.46 -0.46
C LEU A 135 0.25 5.03 -1.05
N ALA A 136 0.12 5.61 -2.24
CA ALA A 136 1.18 6.33 -2.91
C ALA A 136 0.64 7.64 -3.50
N TYR A 137 1.53 8.46 -4.04
CA TYR A 137 1.20 9.78 -4.57
C TYR A 137 1.45 9.84 -6.07
N LYS A 138 0.55 10.54 -6.78
CA LYS A 138 0.67 10.75 -8.22
C LYS A 138 0.40 12.21 -8.57
N SER A 139 1.34 12.82 -9.26
CA SER A 139 1.15 14.14 -9.87
C SER A 139 0.40 14.00 -11.19
N VAL A 140 -0.58 14.87 -11.40
CA VAL A 140 -1.45 14.94 -12.58
C VAL A 140 -1.61 16.39 -12.99
N ARG A 141 -2.08 16.65 -14.21
CA ARG A 141 -2.35 18.01 -14.70
C ARG A 141 -3.55 18.63 -13.98
N ALA A 142 -3.80 19.91 -14.24
CA ALA A 142 -4.93 20.64 -13.66
C ALA A 142 -6.28 19.99 -14.01
N ASP A 143 -6.39 19.40 -15.21
CA ASP A 143 -7.54 18.64 -15.71
C ASP A 143 -7.56 17.16 -15.26
N PHE A 144 -6.72 16.79 -14.28
CA PHE A 144 -6.53 15.42 -13.78
C PHE A 144 -5.99 14.39 -14.78
N THR A 145 -5.52 14.81 -15.97
CA THR A 145 -4.88 13.88 -16.91
C THR A 145 -3.41 13.62 -16.54
N ASP A 146 -2.82 12.53 -17.04
CA ASP A 146 -1.40 12.28 -16.85
C ASP A 146 -0.51 13.26 -17.63
N TRP A 147 0.65 13.57 -17.07
CA TRP A 147 1.60 14.50 -17.68
C TRP A 147 2.17 14.04 -19.03
N TYR A 148 2.27 12.73 -19.27
CA TYR A 148 2.96 12.18 -20.43
C TYR A 148 2.07 12.17 -21.67
N SER A 149 0.95 11.45 -21.61
CA SER A 149 0.03 11.29 -22.73
C SER A 149 -1.07 12.34 -22.75
N GLY A 150 -1.48 12.86 -21.59
CA GLY A 150 -2.66 13.71 -21.46
C GLY A 150 -3.99 12.98 -21.75
N LYS A 151 -3.97 11.64 -21.84
CA LYS A 151 -5.15 10.84 -22.22
C LYS A 151 -5.76 10.10 -21.04
N HIS A 152 -4.98 9.76 -20.02
CA HIS A 152 -5.47 8.97 -18.90
C HIS A 152 -5.96 9.90 -17.79
N ASN A 153 -7.25 9.82 -17.47
CA ASN A 153 -7.88 10.57 -16.37
C ASN A 153 -7.61 9.90 -15.01
N PHE A 154 -7.17 10.70 -14.04
CA PHE A 154 -6.89 10.34 -12.65
C PHE A 154 -7.69 11.20 -11.66
N ALA A 155 -8.92 11.58 -12.01
CA ALA A 155 -9.88 12.13 -11.06
C ALA A 155 -10.19 11.12 -9.94
N ILE A 156 -10.70 11.60 -8.81
CA ILE A 156 -11.06 10.76 -7.67
C ILE A 156 -12.09 9.69 -8.10
N GLY A 157 -11.91 8.45 -7.62
CA GLY A 157 -12.72 7.29 -7.97
C GLY A 157 -12.29 6.57 -9.25
N GLN A 158 -11.35 7.14 -10.02
CA GLN A 158 -10.86 6.51 -11.23
C GLN A 158 -9.94 5.32 -10.90
N VAL A 159 -10.28 4.17 -11.47
CA VAL A 159 -9.40 2.99 -11.51
C VAL A 159 -8.70 2.96 -12.85
N ARG A 160 -7.38 2.84 -12.82
CA ARG A 160 -6.55 2.70 -14.02
C ARG A 160 -5.93 1.32 -14.03
N GLU A 161 -6.11 0.62 -15.14
CA GLU A 161 -5.62 -0.75 -15.32
C GLU A 161 -5.06 -0.93 -16.73
N MET A 162 -4.06 -1.78 -16.86
CA MET A 162 -3.51 -2.27 -18.12
C MET A 162 -3.02 -3.70 -17.91
N ALA A 163 -2.96 -4.49 -18.99
CA ALA A 163 -2.40 -5.83 -18.92
C ALA A 163 -0.95 -5.75 -18.39
N ARG A 164 -0.61 -6.62 -17.42
CA ARG A 164 0.69 -6.58 -16.74
C ARG A 164 1.88 -6.65 -17.69
N ASN A 165 1.76 -7.43 -18.76
CA ASN A 165 2.79 -7.57 -19.79
C ASN A 165 2.99 -6.31 -20.66
N GLN A 166 2.16 -5.27 -20.50
CA GLN A 166 2.35 -3.95 -21.09
C GLN A 166 3.17 -3.01 -20.20
N VAL A 167 3.52 -3.44 -18.98
CA VAL A 167 4.32 -2.65 -18.04
C VAL A 167 5.76 -3.10 -18.11
N CYS A 168 6.68 -2.14 -18.10
CA CYS A 168 8.11 -2.42 -18.10
C CYS A 168 8.57 -2.99 -16.74
N ASP A 169 9.15 -4.18 -16.79
CA ASP A 169 9.72 -4.91 -15.65
C ASP A 169 11.21 -4.62 -15.41
N ASN A 170 11.88 -4.00 -16.40
CA ASN A 170 13.29 -3.63 -16.30
C ASN A 170 13.49 -2.41 -15.38
N ALA A 171 13.95 -2.67 -14.15
CA ALA A 171 14.20 -1.67 -13.11
C ALA A 171 15.33 -0.67 -13.45
N ASP A 172 16.19 -0.97 -14.42
CA ASP A 172 17.27 -0.07 -14.85
C ASP A 172 16.78 1.04 -15.79
N ILE A 173 15.50 0.97 -16.20
CA ILE A 173 14.84 2.00 -16.99
C ILE A 173 13.91 2.80 -16.07
N GLY A 174 14.26 4.04 -15.77
CA GLY A 174 13.46 4.88 -14.87
C GLY A 174 12.12 5.31 -15.43
N CYS A 175 12.03 5.70 -16.69
CA CYS A 175 10.78 6.14 -17.30
C CYS A 175 10.41 5.21 -18.45
N SER A 176 9.40 4.37 -18.24
CA SER A 176 8.91 3.43 -19.24
C SER A 176 7.42 3.16 -19.04
N ALA A 177 6.84 2.27 -19.85
CA ALA A 177 5.42 1.94 -19.80
C ALA A 177 5.01 1.41 -18.41
N GLY A 178 3.87 1.88 -17.92
CA GLY A 178 3.33 1.57 -16.60
C GLY A 178 2.69 2.77 -15.91
N TYR A 179 1.76 2.52 -14.99
CA TYR A 179 1.25 3.59 -14.16
C TYR A 179 2.26 3.92 -13.06
N HIS A 180 2.79 5.14 -13.11
CA HIS A 180 3.71 5.66 -12.11
C HIS A 180 2.97 6.27 -10.92
N ALA A 181 3.41 5.87 -9.73
CA ALA A 181 3.12 6.48 -8.43
C ALA A 181 4.39 6.43 -7.58
N GLY A 182 4.49 7.25 -6.55
CA GLY A 182 5.71 7.33 -5.75
C GLY A 182 5.52 8.01 -4.41
N SER A 183 6.63 8.44 -3.81
CA SER A 183 6.59 9.22 -2.58
C SER A 183 5.94 10.58 -2.81
N GLU A 184 5.50 11.22 -1.73
CA GLU A 184 4.98 12.59 -1.78
C GLU A 184 6.01 13.55 -2.39
N GLU A 185 7.26 13.45 -1.95
CA GLU A 185 8.40 14.23 -2.45
C GLU A 185 8.57 14.06 -3.97
N TYR A 186 8.55 12.81 -4.44
CA TYR A 186 8.66 12.50 -5.85
C TYR A 186 7.54 13.16 -6.66
N ALA A 187 6.30 12.98 -6.22
CA ALA A 187 5.15 13.50 -6.94
C ALA A 187 5.14 15.04 -6.92
N LYS A 188 5.56 15.68 -5.83
CA LYS A 188 5.75 17.14 -5.76
C LYS A 188 6.85 17.65 -6.68
N SER A 189 7.98 16.92 -6.80
CA SER A 189 9.10 17.31 -7.68
C SER A 189 8.70 17.44 -9.16
N PHE A 190 7.65 16.72 -9.55
CA PHE A 190 7.14 16.66 -10.92
C PHE A 190 5.84 17.46 -11.11
N ASN A 191 5.39 18.17 -10.08
CA ASN A 191 4.17 18.95 -10.18
C ASN A 191 4.44 20.33 -10.80
N GLY A 192 4.12 20.47 -12.09
CA GLY A 192 4.24 21.71 -12.86
C GLY A 192 3.06 22.68 -12.71
N GLY A 193 2.35 22.68 -11.59
CA GLY A 193 1.14 23.50 -11.37
C GLY A 193 -0.19 22.75 -11.57
N GLY A 194 -0.16 21.43 -11.57
CA GLY A 194 -1.35 20.57 -11.55
C GLY A 194 -1.69 20.04 -10.16
N ASN A 195 -2.43 18.94 -10.13
CA ASN A 195 -2.93 18.35 -8.89
C ASN A 195 -2.03 17.20 -8.39
N LEU A 196 -2.10 16.94 -7.08
CA LEU A 196 -1.51 15.77 -6.46
C LEU A 196 -2.64 14.87 -5.96
N VAL A 197 -2.66 13.62 -6.37
CA VAL A 197 -3.68 12.65 -5.94
C VAL A 197 -3.05 11.51 -5.14
N ILE A 198 -3.84 10.95 -4.22
CA ILE A 198 -3.50 9.76 -3.44
C ILE A 198 -4.09 8.57 -4.17
N VAL A 199 -3.24 7.57 -4.42
CA VAL A 199 -3.63 6.32 -5.07
C VAL A 199 -3.47 5.15 -4.11
N LYS A 200 -4.41 4.21 -4.18
CA LYS A 200 -4.37 2.93 -3.50
C LYS A 200 -3.88 1.87 -4.50
N ILE A 201 -2.90 1.06 -4.10
CA ILE A 201 -2.25 0.08 -4.97
C ILE A 201 -2.17 -1.26 -4.24
N ASN A 202 -2.61 -2.31 -4.92
CA ASN A 202 -2.43 -3.67 -4.45
C ASN A 202 -0.98 -4.12 -4.73
N PRO A 203 -0.25 -4.68 -3.74
CA PRO A 203 1.11 -5.13 -3.97
C PRO A 203 1.24 -6.23 -5.04
N ALA A 204 0.18 -6.97 -5.38
CA ALA A 204 0.14 -7.90 -6.51
C ALA A 204 0.27 -7.20 -7.88
N ASP A 205 -0.18 -5.95 -7.98
CA ASP A 205 -0.21 -5.16 -9.22
C ASP A 205 1.09 -4.39 -9.47
N VAL A 206 2.02 -4.38 -8.50
CA VAL A 206 3.33 -3.74 -8.69
C VAL A 206 4.18 -4.57 -9.64
N VAL A 207 4.82 -3.93 -10.61
CA VAL A 207 5.64 -4.60 -11.64
C VAL A 207 7.12 -4.45 -11.33
N SER A 208 7.56 -3.23 -11.04
CA SER A 208 8.96 -2.94 -10.73
C SER A 208 9.11 -1.63 -9.96
N VAL A 209 10.19 -1.54 -9.18
CA VAL A 209 10.65 -0.32 -8.51
C VAL A 209 11.96 0.10 -9.20
N PRO A 210 11.98 1.18 -10.00
CA PRO A 210 13.19 1.56 -10.73
C PRO A 210 14.36 1.97 -9.83
N ASN A 211 15.58 1.63 -10.25
CA ASN A 211 16.83 1.88 -9.54
C ASN A 211 17.32 3.34 -9.65
N ASP A 212 16.95 4.05 -10.72
CA ASP A 212 17.63 5.25 -11.22
C ASP A 212 17.15 6.58 -10.64
N CYS A 213 16.42 6.57 -9.52
CA CYS A 213 15.82 7.76 -8.93
C CYS A 213 15.78 7.71 -7.39
N ASP A 214 16.86 7.34 -6.68
CA ASP A 214 16.85 7.12 -5.21
C ASP A 214 15.65 6.27 -4.74
N CYS A 215 15.23 5.33 -5.60
CA CYS A 215 14.00 4.55 -5.48
C CYS A 215 12.80 5.44 -5.06
N GLN A 216 12.42 6.44 -5.84
CA GLN A 216 11.38 7.41 -5.50
C GLN A 216 9.96 7.08 -6.04
N LYS A 217 9.87 6.16 -7.00
CA LYS A 217 8.62 5.77 -7.67
C LYS A 217 8.55 4.27 -7.92
N LEU A 218 7.37 3.79 -8.27
CA LEU A 218 7.11 2.42 -8.70
C LEU A 218 6.32 2.42 -10.02
N ARG A 219 6.31 1.27 -10.69
CA ARG A 219 5.41 0.96 -11.81
C ARG A 219 4.38 -0.08 -11.39
N ALA A 220 3.12 0.20 -11.64
CA ALA A 220 2.00 -0.73 -11.40
C ALA A 220 1.18 -0.96 -12.68
N SER A 221 0.58 -2.13 -12.79
CA SER A 221 -0.42 -2.47 -13.82
C SER A 221 -1.80 -1.94 -13.47
N ARG A 222 -2.09 -1.75 -12.19
CA ARG A 222 -3.37 -1.25 -11.69
C ARG A 222 -3.19 -0.32 -10.48
N LEU A 223 -4.00 0.74 -10.42
CA LEU A 223 -4.14 1.61 -9.26
C LEU A 223 -5.53 2.26 -9.21
N GLU A 224 -5.95 2.71 -8.04
CA GLU A 224 -7.20 3.42 -7.81
C GLU A 224 -6.92 4.79 -7.21
N VAL A 225 -7.51 5.85 -7.76
CA VAL A 225 -7.42 7.21 -7.19
C VAL A 225 -8.46 7.36 -6.08
N ILE A 226 -8.01 7.53 -4.84
CA ILE A 226 -8.91 7.54 -3.68
C ILE A 226 -9.13 8.91 -3.06
N ALA A 227 -8.24 9.88 -3.31
CA ALA A 227 -8.37 11.22 -2.77
C ALA A 227 -7.52 12.25 -3.52
N LEU A 228 -7.91 13.52 -3.43
CA LEU A 228 -7.04 14.65 -3.73
C LEU A 228 -6.13 14.90 -2.52
N TYR A 229 -4.83 15.02 -2.75
CA TYR A 229 -3.92 15.48 -1.71
C TYR A 229 -4.08 16.99 -1.52
N ARG A 230 -4.78 17.36 -0.45
CA ARG A 230 -4.72 18.71 0.11
C ARG A 230 -3.48 18.72 1.02
N LYS A 231 -2.66 19.79 0.97
CA LYS A 231 -1.39 19.93 1.70
C LYS A 231 -1.42 19.27 3.09
N SER A 232 -0.27 18.76 3.56
CA SER A 232 -0.04 18.53 4.99
C SER A 232 -0.62 19.70 5.78
N LEU A 233 -1.44 19.41 6.79
CA LEU A 233 -1.85 20.39 7.79
C LEU A 233 -0.57 21.11 8.23
N ASP A 234 -0.40 22.36 7.80
CA ASP A 234 0.68 23.19 8.31
C ASP A 234 0.47 23.24 9.84
N LYS A 235 1.57 23.07 10.56
CA LYS A 235 1.65 23.10 12.03
C LYS A 235 0.65 24.10 12.62
N GLU A 236 -0.09 23.64 13.64
CA GLU A 236 -1.06 24.38 14.48
C GLU A 236 -2.56 24.27 14.14
N LEU A 237 -3.01 23.12 13.63
CA LEU A 237 -4.39 22.67 13.84
C LEU A 237 -4.40 21.43 14.73
N TYR A 238 -3.84 21.57 15.94
CA TYR A 238 -4.28 20.80 17.09
C TYR A 238 -5.42 21.60 17.71
N ASP A 239 -6.60 21.45 17.13
CA ASP A 239 -7.82 21.82 17.82
C ASP A 239 -8.38 20.51 18.38
N GLU A 240 -8.56 20.43 19.70
CA GLU A 240 -9.00 19.23 20.45
C GLU A 240 -10.43 18.76 20.10
N VAL A 241 -10.94 19.13 18.92
CA VAL A 241 -12.35 19.02 18.53
C VAL A 241 -12.61 17.94 17.46
N TYR A 242 -11.62 17.52 16.66
CA TYR A 242 -11.88 16.62 15.53
C TYR A 242 -11.34 15.20 15.71
N GLY A 243 -12.08 14.43 16.49
CA GLY A 243 -12.18 12.99 16.32
C GLY A 243 -13.02 12.65 15.09
N ASN A 244 -12.44 11.84 14.21
CA ASN A 244 -13.07 11.02 13.16
C ASN A 244 -13.19 11.57 11.73
N TYR A 245 -12.60 10.78 10.84
CA TYR A 245 -12.88 10.57 9.42
C TYR A 245 -14.24 11.11 8.93
N ILE A 246 -14.22 12.04 7.96
CA ILE A 246 -15.44 12.60 7.36
C ILE A 246 -15.76 11.85 6.06
N HIS A 247 -16.90 11.16 6.06
CA HIS A 247 -17.44 10.41 4.92
C HIS A 247 -18.05 11.36 3.88
N PRO A 248 -17.85 11.15 2.56
CA PRO A 248 -18.24 12.08 1.49
C PRO A 248 -19.76 12.28 1.25
N TYR A 249 -20.65 11.77 2.11
CA TYR A 249 -22.11 11.97 2.00
C TYR A 249 -22.70 12.76 3.17
N ARG A 250 -21.86 13.48 3.91
CA ARG A 250 -22.31 14.36 4.99
C ARG A 250 -22.70 15.74 4.44
N PRO A 251 -23.80 16.36 4.93
CA PRO A 251 -24.26 17.66 4.47
C PRO A 251 -23.17 18.73 4.47
N GLU A 252 -22.29 18.71 5.48
CA GLU A 252 -21.20 19.68 5.63
C GLU A 252 -20.09 19.49 4.57
N ALA A 253 -19.89 18.27 4.05
CA ALA A 253 -18.98 17.99 2.94
C ALA A 253 -19.59 18.39 1.58
N GLN A 254 -20.92 18.33 1.47
CA GLN A 254 -21.66 18.76 0.28
C GLN A 254 -21.74 20.30 0.21
N GLU A 255 -21.94 20.99 1.34
CA GLU A 255 -21.87 22.45 1.44
C GLU A 255 -20.48 22.96 1.06
N ALA A 256 -19.41 22.35 1.58
CA ALA A 256 -18.04 22.69 1.21
C ALA A 256 -17.72 22.43 -0.27
N MET A 257 -18.38 21.45 -0.91
CA MET A 257 -18.27 21.22 -2.35
C MET A 257 -19.03 22.28 -3.17
N ASN A 258 -20.23 22.68 -2.74
CA ASN A 258 -21.04 23.70 -3.40
C ASN A 258 -20.45 25.11 -3.26
N GLU A 259 -19.83 25.45 -2.13
CA GLU A 259 -19.09 26.71 -1.97
C GLU A 259 -17.83 26.76 -2.85
N MET A 260 -17.22 25.60 -3.14
CA MET A 260 -15.96 25.52 -3.90
C MET A 260 -16.18 25.42 -5.43
N PHE A 261 -17.30 24.87 -5.88
CA PHE A 261 -17.60 24.60 -7.28
C PHE A 261 -18.94 25.19 -7.73
N GLY A 262 -19.33 26.35 -7.20
CA GLY A 262 -20.62 27.01 -7.45
C GLY A 262 -21.24 26.67 -8.81
N TYR A 263 -22.34 25.93 -8.79
CA TYR A 263 -23.16 25.65 -9.96
C TYR A 263 -23.74 26.97 -10.46
N ASP A 264 -23.12 27.59 -11.46
CA ASP A 264 -23.83 28.52 -12.34
C ASP A 264 -24.60 27.67 -13.34
N GLU A 265 -25.93 27.78 -13.31
CA GLU A 265 -26.87 26.99 -14.10
C GLU A 265 -27.02 27.51 -15.56
N ASP A 266 -26.17 28.46 -15.96
CA ASP A 266 -26.31 29.22 -17.21
C ASP A 266 -25.08 29.12 -18.12
N ASP A 267 -24.69 27.91 -18.55
CA ASP A 267 -23.90 27.77 -19.79
C ASP A 267 -24.11 26.38 -20.43
N TYR A 268 -25.32 26.16 -20.94
CA TYR A 268 -25.57 25.17 -21.99
C TYR A 268 -25.45 25.88 -23.34
N GLU A 269 -24.24 25.98 -23.88
CA GLU A 269 -24.06 26.11 -25.32
C GLU A 269 -23.83 24.71 -25.91
N ASP A 270 -24.85 24.31 -26.65
CA ASP A 270 -25.04 23.09 -27.40
C ASP A 270 -24.14 23.14 -28.64
N ASP A 271 -22.98 22.47 -28.59
CA ASP A 271 -22.22 22.12 -29.80
C ASP A 271 -22.36 20.62 -30.05
N GLU A 272 -23.44 20.29 -30.75
CA GLU A 272 -23.52 19.09 -31.59
C GLU A 272 -22.41 19.18 -32.66
N ASP A 273 -21.42 18.30 -32.63
CA ASP A 273 -20.89 17.74 -33.88
C ASP A 273 -20.15 16.40 -33.68
N ASP A 274 -20.85 15.35 -34.13
CA ASP A 274 -20.41 14.17 -34.85
C ASP A 274 -19.16 13.34 -34.43
N ASN A 275 -19.47 12.10 -34.04
CA ASN A 275 -18.97 10.82 -34.59
C ASN A 275 -17.47 10.71 -34.94
N ASP A 276 -16.75 9.75 -34.32
CA ASP A 276 -16.65 8.41 -34.91
C ASP A 276 -15.85 7.44 -33.99
N TYR A 277 -16.40 6.23 -33.81
CA TYR A 277 -15.72 5.12 -33.15
C TYR A 277 -14.78 4.45 -34.15
N ALA A 278 -13.47 4.67 -34.01
CA ALA A 278 -12.47 3.87 -34.72
C ALA A 278 -11.46 3.25 -33.75
N ASN A 279 -11.71 1.97 -33.46
CA ASN A 279 -10.72 0.99 -33.05
C ASN A 279 -9.61 0.90 -34.11
N ASP A 280 -8.40 1.34 -33.79
CA ASP A 280 -7.22 0.96 -34.57
C ASP A 280 -6.04 0.58 -33.64
N GLY A 281 -5.93 -0.71 -33.39
CA GLY A 281 -4.76 -1.32 -32.75
C GLY A 281 -3.53 -1.27 -33.65
N THR A 282 -2.97 -0.08 -33.91
CA THR A 282 -1.71 0.06 -34.64
C THR A 282 -0.61 0.67 -33.79
N LEU A 283 0.44 -0.14 -33.58
CA LEU A 283 1.75 0.28 -33.09
C LEU A 283 2.32 1.35 -34.01
N GLN A 284 2.48 2.57 -33.51
CA GLN A 284 3.50 3.49 -34.03
C GLN A 284 4.69 3.50 -33.07
N SER A 285 5.71 2.76 -33.50
CA SER A 285 7.07 2.86 -32.99
C SER A 285 7.64 4.26 -33.23
N SER A 286 8.55 4.68 -32.35
CA SER A 286 9.31 5.94 -32.35
C SER A 286 8.65 7.13 -31.65
N VAL A 287 8.73 7.16 -30.32
CA VAL A 287 8.65 8.41 -29.55
C VAL A 287 9.85 8.47 -28.62
N ASN A 288 10.69 9.49 -28.81
CA ASN A 288 11.94 9.69 -28.08
C ASN A 288 11.67 9.88 -26.57
N TYR A 289 12.25 9.00 -25.76
CA TYR A 289 12.23 9.13 -24.30
C TYR A 289 13.03 10.37 -23.87
N HIS A 290 12.36 11.37 -23.26
CA HIS A 290 12.99 12.59 -22.79
C HIS A 290 13.83 12.34 -21.53
N ASN A 291 15.14 12.17 -21.71
CA ASN A 291 16.13 12.18 -20.62
C ASN A 291 16.81 13.55 -20.41
N LYS A 292 16.25 14.64 -20.95
CA LYS A 292 16.87 15.97 -20.81
C LYS A 292 16.48 16.61 -19.47
N ARG A 293 17.50 16.87 -18.65
CA ARG A 293 17.40 17.66 -17.42
C ARG A 293 18.08 19.00 -17.62
N ASP A 294 17.48 20.04 -17.03
CA ASP A 294 18.10 21.35 -16.92
C ASP A 294 19.37 21.23 -16.05
N PRO A 295 20.56 21.58 -16.57
CA PRO A 295 21.82 21.42 -15.85
C PRO A 295 21.98 22.40 -14.67
N LYS A 296 21.14 23.44 -14.56
CA LYS A 296 21.14 24.40 -13.45
C LYS A 296 20.11 24.03 -12.38
N THR A 297 18.95 23.52 -12.78
CA THR A 297 17.83 23.28 -11.85
C THR A 297 17.57 21.79 -11.57
N GLY A 298 18.16 20.88 -12.34
CA GLY A 298 17.94 19.43 -12.24
C GLY A 298 16.55 18.96 -12.67
N ARG A 299 15.65 19.89 -13.03
CA ARG A 299 14.27 19.63 -13.46
C ARG A 299 14.23 19.07 -14.87
N PHE A 300 13.22 18.26 -15.18
CA PHE A 300 12.99 17.77 -16.53
C PHE A 300 12.60 18.93 -17.45
N ILE A 301 13.18 18.97 -18.64
CA ILE A 301 12.86 19.96 -19.68
C ILE A 301 12.35 19.24 -20.93
N LYS A 302 11.41 19.87 -21.66
CA LYS A 302 10.97 19.37 -22.97
C LYS A 302 12.19 19.33 -23.90
N GLY A 303 12.38 18.17 -24.54
CA GLY A 303 13.43 17.98 -25.54
C GLY A 303 13.02 18.49 -26.90
#